data_AF-A0A938PMA3-F1
#
_entry.id   AF-A0A938PMA3-F1
#
_cell.length_a   1.000
_cell.length_b   1.000
_cell.length_c   1.000
_cell.angle_alpha   90.00
_cell.angle_beta   90.00
_cell.angle_gamma   90.00
#
_symmetry.space_group_name_H-M   'P 1'
#
loop_
_entity.id
_entity.type
_entity.pdbx_description
1 polymer ?
#
loop_
_entity_poly.entity_id
_entity_poly.type
_entity_poly.pdbx_seq_one_letter_code
_entity_poly.pdbx_strand_id
1 'polypeptide(L)'
;MTIPATMMPVFESLNPDVQVRVERDYERRKKSMVAAYLAWLFLGWHYLYLRRVGMQFAFWLSCLILIGFVWWFVDLSRFAGMVTNMNEDLARQLMVEHKALGT
;
A
#
# COMPACT_ATOMS: atom_id res chain seq x y z
N MET A 1 -19.32 5.43 -6.14
CA MET A 1 -18.94 4.38 -5.18
C MET A 1 -17.56 3.84 -5.53
N THR A 2 -16.51 4.53 -5.09
CA THR A 2 -15.11 4.17 -5.37
C THR A 2 -14.42 3.50 -4.19
N ILE A 3 -15.14 3.34 -3.07
CA ILE A 3 -14.64 2.70 -1.86
C ILE A 3 -14.59 1.17 -2.09
N PRO A 4 -13.49 0.49 -1.71
CA PRO A 4 -13.35 -0.95 -1.88
C PRO A 4 -14.49 -1.72 -1.21
N ALA A 5 -15.00 -2.75 -1.87
CA ALA A 5 -16.11 -3.59 -1.37
C ALA A 5 -15.83 -4.20 0.02
N THR A 6 -14.56 -4.41 0.36
CA THR A 6 -14.12 -4.92 1.66
C THR A 6 -14.35 -3.96 2.82
N MET A 7 -14.44 -2.64 2.55
CA MET A 7 -14.69 -1.61 3.57
C MET A 7 -16.13 -1.10 3.57
N MET A 8 -16.97 -1.58 2.65
CA MET A 8 -18.39 -1.19 2.56
C MET A 8 -19.17 -1.39 3.87
N PRO A 9 -19.05 -2.53 4.60
CA PRO A 9 -19.81 -2.70 5.84
C PRO A 9 -19.38 -1.74 6.97
N VAL A 10 -18.12 -1.30 6.94
CA VAL A 10 -17.60 -0.29 7.89
C VAL A 10 -18.00 1.11 7.44
N PHE A 11 -18.06 1.39 6.14
CA PHE A 11 -18.52 2.67 5.63
C PHE A 11 -20.01 2.89 5.91
N GLU A 12 -20.83 1.87 5.71
CA GLU A 12 -22.28 1.91 5.93
C GLU A 12 -22.66 2.03 7.41
N SER A 13 -21.79 1.59 8.32
CA SER A 13 -22.00 1.76 9.76
C SER A 13 -21.62 3.16 10.29
N LEU A 14 -21.01 4.01 9.45
CA LEU A 14 -20.65 5.39 9.80
C LEU A 14 -21.80 6.37 9.56
N ASN A 15 -21.79 7.46 10.34
CA ASN A 15 -22.72 8.57 10.20
C ASN A 15 -22.57 9.24 8.80
N PRO A 16 -23.66 9.62 8.10
CA PRO A 16 -23.62 10.28 6.78
C PRO A 16 -22.62 11.45 6.66
N ASP A 17 -22.44 12.27 7.70
CA ASP A 17 -21.46 13.37 7.68
C ASP A 17 -19.99 12.92 7.66
N VAL A 18 -19.72 11.70 8.14
CA VAL A 18 -18.39 11.08 8.13
C VAL A 18 -18.16 10.39 6.79
N GLN A 19 -19.18 9.75 6.22
CA GLN A 19 -19.13 9.13 4.90
C GLN A 19 -18.70 10.11 3.80
N VAL A 20 -19.31 11.31 3.76
CA VAL A 20 -18.97 12.36 2.78
C VAL A 20 -17.51 12.83 2.93
N ARG A 21 -17.02 12.89 4.17
CA ARG A 21 -15.63 13.30 4.47
C ARG A 21 -14.64 12.24 4.01
N VAL A 22 -14.93 10.99 4.32
CA VAL A 22 -14.11 9.83 3.93
C VAL A 22 -14.07 9.70 2.41
N GLU A 23 -15.21 9.84 1.72
CA GLU A 23 -15.26 9.77 0.26
C GLU A 23 -14.44 10.91 -0.39
N ARG A 24 -14.58 12.14 0.12
CA ARG A 24 -13.82 13.31 -0.37
C ARG A 24 -12.31 13.14 -0.18
N ASP A 25 -11.89 12.69 1.00
CA ASP A 25 -10.47 12.48 1.31
C ASP A 25 -9.88 11.28 0.56
N TYR A 26 -10.69 10.23 0.35
CA TYR A 26 -10.33 9.07 -0.46
C TYR A 26 -10.09 9.47 -1.91
N GLU A 27 -11.03 10.17 -2.54
CA GLU A 27 -10.87 10.66 -3.93
C GLU A 27 -9.66 11.59 -4.06
N ARG A 28 -9.39 12.45 -3.07
CA ARG A 28 -8.21 13.33 -3.08
C ARG A 28 -6.87 12.58 -2.97
N ARG A 29 -6.82 11.49 -2.22
CA ARG A 29 -5.57 10.77 -1.91
C ARG A 29 -5.39 9.49 -2.71
N LYS A 30 -6.43 9.05 -3.43
CA LYS A 30 -6.39 7.86 -4.29
C LYS A 30 -5.30 8.03 -5.33
N LYS A 31 -4.21 7.28 -5.16
CA LYS A 31 -3.15 7.20 -6.16
C LYS A 31 -3.66 6.49 -7.40
N SER A 32 -3.40 7.07 -8.57
CA SER A 32 -3.80 6.47 -9.84
C SER A 32 -2.92 5.28 -10.18
N MET A 33 -3.53 4.11 -10.36
CA MET A 33 -2.86 2.89 -10.82
C MET A 33 -2.30 3.07 -12.24
N VAL A 34 -2.98 3.87 -13.07
CA VAL A 34 -2.53 4.24 -14.42
C VAL A 34 -1.25 5.07 -14.36
N ALA A 35 -1.14 6.00 -13.39
CA ALA A 35 0.10 6.76 -13.19
C ALA A 35 1.26 5.86 -12.74
N ALA A 36 0.99 4.82 -11.93
CA ALA A 36 2.00 3.83 -11.55
C ALA A 36 2.47 3.00 -12.76
N TYR A 37 1.55 2.58 -13.63
CA TYR A 37 1.88 1.84 -14.86
C TYR A 37 2.62 2.70 -15.91
N LEU A 38 2.25 3.98 -16.08
CA LEU A 38 3.00 4.89 -16.94
C LEU A 38 4.41 5.16 -16.37
N ALA A 39 4.56 5.32 -15.06
CA ALA A 39 5.86 5.47 -14.41
C ALA A 39 6.73 4.20 -14.53
N TRP A 40 6.10 3.03 -14.59
CA TRP A 40 6.76 1.77 -14.89
C TRP A 40 7.23 1.71 -16.35
N LEU A 41 6.37 2.09 -17.31
CA LEU A 41 6.63 2.02 -18.75
C LEU A 41 7.76 2.93 -19.22
N PHE A 42 7.84 4.16 -18.69
CA PHE A 42 8.79 5.14 -19.21
C PHE A 42 10.20 4.98 -18.64
N LEU A 43 10.40 4.68 -17.35
CA LEU A 43 11.73 4.78 -16.73
C LEU A 43 11.99 3.81 -15.56
N GLY A 44 11.07 2.88 -15.26
CA GLY A 44 11.22 1.98 -14.11
C GLY A 44 11.14 2.68 -12.74
N TRP A 45 10.82 3.98 -12.66
CA TRP A 45 10.72 4.80 -11.43
C TRP A 45 9.48 4.54 -10.55
N HIS A 46 8.81 3.42 -10.77
CA HIS A 46 7.60 3.06 -10.04
C HIS A 46 7.82 2.98 -8.52
N TYR A 47 9.00 2.54 -8.03
CA TYR A 47 9.28 2.53 -6.59
C TYR A 47 9.56 3.91 -6.01
N LEU A 48 10.12 4.83 -6.81
CA LEU A 48 10.29 6.23 -6.42
C LEU A 48 8.92 6.91 -6.22
N TYR A 49 7.94 6.63 -7.08
CA TYR A 49 6.56 7.11 -6.94
C TYR A 49 5.84 6.52 -5.72
N LEU A 50 6.21 5.29 -5.33
CA LEU A 50 5.78 4.66 -4.09
C LEU A 50 6.58 5.11 -2.85
N ARG A 51 7.50 6.09 -2.99
CA ARG A 51 8.42 6.57 -1.92
C ARG A 51 9.32 5.47 -1.33
N ARG A 52 9.48 4.33 -2.03
CA ARG A 52 10.34 3.22 -1.62
C ARG A 52 11.68 3.28 -2.36
N VAL A 53 12.49 4.28 -2.04
CA VAL A 53 13.78 4.55 -2.70
C VAL A 53 14.75 3.36 -2.59
N GLY A 54 14.75 2.64 -1.45
CA GLY A 54 15.58 1.45 -1.28
C GLY A 54 15.27 0.31 -2.26
N MET A 55 13.97 0.08 -2.55
CA MET A 55 13.56 -0.92 -3.55
C MET A 55 13.92 -0.50 -4.98
N GLN A 56 13.96 0.80 -5.26
CA GLN A 56 14.40 1.32 -6.55
C GLN A 56 15.88 0.99 -6.83
N PHE A 57 16.75 1.14 -5.82
CA PHE A 57 18.16 0.76 -5.93
C PHE A 57 18.37 -0.75 -5.99
N ALA A 58 17.61 -1.53 -5.21
CA ALA A 58 17.62 -2.99 -5.30
C ALA A 58 17.17 -3.48 -6.69
N PHE A 59 16.16 -2.82 -7.30
CA PHE A 59 15.69 -3.10 -8.66
C PHE A 59 16.78 -2.81 -9.70
N TRP A 60 17.49 -1.69 -9.58
CA TRP A 60 18.64 -1.39 -10.46
C TRP A 60 19.77 -2.41 -10.32
N LEU A 61 20.11 -2.80 -9.09
CA LEU A 61 21.16 -3.79 -8.83
C LEU A 61 20.78 -5.19 -9.35
N SER A 62 19.50 -5.55 -9.27
CA SER A 62 18.97 -6.81 -9.80
C SER A 62 18.71 -6.80 -11.31
N CYS A 63 18.54 -5.65 -11.94
CA CYS A 63 18.54 -5.50 -13.41
C CYS A 63 19.95 -5.56 -14.01
N LEU A 64 20.97 -5.07 -13.29
CA LEU A 64 22.37 -5.06 -13.76
C LEU A 64 22.99 -6.46 -13.86
N ILE A 65 22.47 -7.40 -13.08
CA ILE A 65 22.90 -8.79 -13.04
C ILE A 65 21.72 -9.60 -13.59
N LEU A 66 21.86 -10.21 -14.78
CA LEU A 66 20.85 -10.98 -15.55
C LEU A 66 19.97 -12.01 -14.77
N ILE A 67 20.16 -12.15 -13.47
CA ILE A 67 19.48 -13.02 -12.49
C ILE A 67 18.15 -12.40 -11.96
N GLY A 68 17.87 -11.12 -12.23
CA GLY A 68 16.69 -10.41 -11.68
C GLY A 68 15.32 -11.09 -11.90
N PHE A 69 15.16 -11.85 -12.99
CA PHE A 69 13.90 -12.55 -13.30
C PHE A 69 13.59 -13.70 -12.34
N VAL A 70 14.62 -14.43 -11.89
CA VAL A 70 14.48 -15.54 -10.93
C VAL A 70 14.33 -15.00 -9.51
N TRP A 71 15.01 -13.88 -9.21
CA TRP A 71 14.87 -13.22 -7.92
C TRP A 71 13.48 -12.58 -7.71
N TRP A 72 12.84 -12.12 -8.78
CA TRP A 72 11.48 -11.54 -8.74
C TRP A 72 10.44 -12.47 -8.11
N PHE A 73 10.48 -13.77 -8.47
CA PHE A 73 9.58 -14.77 -7.90
C PHE A 73 9.90 -15.07 -6.43
N VAL A 74 11.18 -15.02 -6.04
CA VAL A 74 11.61 -15.21 -4.65
C VAL A 74 11.27 -13.99 -3.79
N ASP A 75 11.32 -12.79 -4.36
CA ASP A 75 10.98 -11.55 -3.65
C ASP A 75 9.48 -11.42 -3.43
N LEU A 76 8.63 -11.95 -4.34
CA LEU A 76 7.18 -11.95 -4.18
C LEU A 76 6.73 -12.67 -2.90
N SER A 77 7.36 -13.81 -2.57
CA SER A 77 7.06 -14.55 -1.34
C SER A 77 7.59 -13.85 -0.09
N ARG A 78 8.75 -13.18 -0.17
CA ARG A 78 9.29 -12.34 0.91
C ARG A 78 8.45 -11.10 1.18
N PHE A 79 7.95 -10.46 0.13
CA PHE A 79 7.09 -9.29 0.23
C PHE A 79 5.75 -9.64 0.88
N ALA A 80 5.16 -10.79 0.54
CA ALA A 80 3.95 -11.29 1.17
C ALA A 80 4.12 -11.41 2.70
N GLY A 81 5.20 -12.04 3.17
CA GLY A 81 5.48 -12.15 4.61
C GLY A 81 5.70 -10.80 5.31
N MET A 82 6.35 -9.84 4.62
CA MET A 82 6.61 -8.51 5.17
C MET A 82 5.32 -7.69 5.33
N VAL A 83 4.37 -7.84 4.41
CA VAL A 83 3.03 -7.22 4.50
C VAL A 83 2.22 -7.82 5.64
N THR A 84 2.26 -9.13 5.83
CA THR A 84 1.59 -9.80 6.95
C THR A 84 2.11 -9.30 8.30
N ASN A 85 3.44 -9.23 8.46
CA ASN A 85 4.06 -8.70 9.67
C ASN A 85 3.72 -7.24 9.93
N MET A 86 3.71 -6.38 8.90
CA MET A 86 3.31 -4.97 9.06
C MET A 86 1.84 -4.85 9.49
N ASN A 87 0.95 -5.68 8.97
CA ASN A 87 -0.46 -5.69 9.37
C ASN A 87 -0.65 -6.18 10.80
N GLU A 88 0.12 -7.19 11.22
CA GLU A 88 0.11 -7.65 12.61
C GLU A 88 0.65 -6.59 13.59
N ASP A 89 1.72 -5.88 13.23
CA ASP A 89 2.26 -4.79 14.04
C ASP A 89 1.30 -3.61 14.13
N LEU A 90 0.63 -3.25 13.02
CA LEU A 90 -0.38 -2.20 13.01
C LEU A 90 -1.60 -2.58 13.87
N ALA A 91 -2.06 -3.83 13.76
CA ALA A 91 -3.15 -4.34 14.60
C ALA A 91 -2.77 -4.32 16.09
N ARG A 92 -1.53 -4.68 16.41
CA ARG A 92 -1.02 -4.63 17.79
C ARG A 92 -0.94 -3.20 18.32
N GLN A 93 -0.46 -2.25 17.51
CA GLN A 93 -0.41 -0.84 17.88
C GLN A 93 -1.82 -0.27 18.12
N LEU A 94 -2.77 -0.53 17.22
CA LEU A 94 -4.16 -0.08 17.36
C LEU A 94 -4.83 -0.67 18.61
N MET A 95 -4.57 -1.93 18.95
CA MET A 95 -5.07 -2.55 20.18
C MET A 95 -4.48 -1.90 21.44
N VAL A 96 -3.19 -1.57 21.43
CA VAL A 96 -2.53 -0.88 22.55
C VAL A 96 -3.04 0.55 22.68
N GLU A 97 -3.20 1.27 21.57
CA GLU A 97 -3.69 2.64 21.52
C GLU A 97 -5.15 2.72 22.01
N HIS A 98 -6.05 1.87 21.53
CA HIS A 98 -7.44 1.84 22.01
C HIS A 98 -7.58 1.38 23.46
N LYS A 99 -6.68 0.52 23.95
CA LYS A 99 -6.65 0.13 25.37
C LYS A 99 -6.10 1.25 26.26
N ALA A 100 -5.16 2.04 25.76
CA ALA A 100 -4.61 3.20 26.46
C ALA A 100 -5.55 4.42 26.42
N LEU A 101 -6.36 4.54 25.36
CA LEU A 101 -7.40 5.55 25.18
C LEU A 101 -8.75 5.15 25.78
N GLY A 102 -8.80 4.17 26.71
CA GLY A 102 -10.01 3.73 27.40
C GLY A 102 -10.72 4.83 28.20
N THR A 103 -11.39 5.73 27.47
CA THR A 103 -12.83 6.02 27.52
C THR A 103 -13.57 5.02 26.66
#